data_AF-V6LYC2-F1
#
_entry.id   AF-V6LYC2-F1
#
_cell.length_a   1.000
_cell.length_b   1.000
_cell.length_c   1.000
_cell.angle_alpha   90.00
_cell.angle_beta   90.00
_cell.angle_gamma   90.00
#
_symmetry.space_group_name_H-M   'P 1'
#
loop_
_entity.id
_entity.type
_entity.pdbx_description
1 polymer ?
#
loop_
_entity_poly.entity_id
_entity_poly.type
_entity_poly.pdbx_seq_one_letter_code
_entity_poly.pdbx_strand_id
1 'polypeptide(L)'
;MGQKLMDALMKLLIEQTYLPRMSYTQFVGTDQRYFNGLEIGENFIMVNSTGQRCLYQHPNAEHCKGNLDEKVTTPLTYFTNHHVQYQIEKLAFNSGFKLYLEEERKIGNIIIKNITLVKFHNTGAKVEVKLDVDGTTHTLTYLEPVVFGLQRIKDNVDFGRFGVRLTNLISETTLTPAQRKSLADYFDSSYPMYDIAYASALGVSAKRAEVVYLDANWIHIGSFIE
;
A
#
# COMPACT_ATOMS: atom_id res chain seq x y z
N MET A 1 27.29 -4.08 18.49
CA MET A 1 26.40 -3.54 17.43
C MET A 1 25.48 -4.62 16.89
N GLY A 2 26.00 -5.80 16.49
CA GLY A 2 25.18 -6.91 15.96
C GLY A 2 24.07 -7.44 16.88
N GLN A 3 24.33 -7.61 18.19
CA GLN A 3 23.30 -8.09 19.13
C GLN A 3 22.10 -7.13 19.23
N LYS A 4 22.34 -5.82 19.34
CA LYS A 4 21.26 -4.81 19.38
C LYS A 4 20.43 -4.78 18.09
N LEU A 5 21.07 -4.98 16.94
CA LEU A 5 20.38 -5.07 15.65
C LEU A 5 19.50 -6.33 15.58
N MET A 6 20.03 -7.47 16.02
CA MET A 6 19.27 -8.72 16.08
C MET A 6 18.07 -8.60 17.04
N ASP A 7 18.28 -8.03 18.23
CA ASP A 7 17.19 -7.81 19.19
C ASP A 7 16.09 -6.90 18.60
N ALA A 8 16.48 -5.85 17.87
CA ALA A 8 15.53 -4.96 17.19
C ALA A 8 14.76 -5.69 16.07
N LEU A 9 15.44 -6.49 15.24
CA LEU A 9 14.81 -7.28 14.18
C LEU A 9 13.84 -8.33 14.74
N MET A 10 14.23 -9.03 15.81
CA MET A 10 13.37 -9.99 16.50
C MET A 10 12.17 -9.30 17.15
N LYS A 11 12.36 -8.10 17.70
CA LYS A 11 11.26 -7.28 18.24
C LYS A 11 10.25 -6.90 17.16
N LEU A 12 10.70 -6.53 15.95
CA LEU A 12 9.80 -6.27 14.82
C LEU A 12 8.93 -7.48 14.47
N LEU A 13 9.50 -8.69 14.53
CA LEU A 13 8.77 -9.94 14.27
C LEU A 13 7.78 -10.29 15.39
N ILE A 14 8.17 -10.12 16.65
CA ILE A 14 7.37 -10.51 17.82
C ILE A 14 6.23 -9.50 18.08
N GLU A 15 6.49 -8.21 17.93
CA GLU A 15 5.52 -7.14 18.14
C GLU A 15 4.67 -6.84 16.90
N GLN A 16 4.77 -7.68 15.87
CA GLN A 16 3.93 -7.57 14.71
C GLN A 16 2.46 -7.77 15.12
N THR A 17 1.62 -6.78 14.85
CA THR A 17 0.18 -6.98 14.92
C THR A 17 -0.32 -7.57 13.60
N TYR A 18 -1.11 -8.62 13.69
CA TYR A 18 -1.67 -9.30 12.52
C TYR A 18 -2.66 -8.42 11.73
N LEU A 19 -3.13 -7.32 12.33
CA LEU A 19 -4.04 -6.33 11.73
C LEU A 19 -3.67 -4.89 12.14
N PRO A 20 -2.64 -4.24 11.58
CA PRO A 20 -2.44 -2.83 11.84
C PRO A 20 -3.60 -2.00 11.33
N ARG A 21 -3.88 -0.93 12.07
CA ARG A 21 -4.79 0.13 11.68
C ARG A 21 -4.09 1.46 11.75
N MET A 22 -4.01 2.16 10.62
CA MET A 22 -3.39 3.50 10.56
C MET A 22 -4.30 4.58 11.15
N SER A 23 -5.57 4.26 11.40
CA SER A 23 -6.49 5.12 12.13
C SER A 23 -7.46 4.26 12.94
N TYR A 24 -7.70 4.63 14.19
CA TYR A 24 -8.74 4.01 15.02
C TYR A 24 -10.14 4.62 14.77
N THR A 25 -10.23 5.70 13.99
CA THR A 25 -11.52 6.25 13.54
C THR A 25 -12.03 5.58 12.27
N GLN A 26 -11.19 4.77 11.62
CA GLN A 26 -11.50 4.06 10.39
C GLN A 26 -11.44 2.56 10.66
N PHE A 27 -12.43 1.82 10.17
CA PHE A 27 -12.52 0.37 10.35
C PHE A 27 -11.65 -0.40 9.35
N VAL A 28 -10.56 0.19 8.85
CA VAL A 28 -9.74 -0.40 7.79
C VAL A 28 -8.36 -0.78 8.33
N GLY A 29 -7.93 -2.01 8.05
CA GLY A 29 -6.60 -2.51 8.35
C GLY A 29 -5.99 -3.32 7.21
N THR A 30 -4.74 -3.74 7.40
CA THR A 30 -4.08 -4.70 6.48
C THR A 30 -3.99 -6.05 7.19
N ASP A 31 -4.44 -7.15 6.58
CA ASP A 31 -4.13 -8.49 7.05
C ASP A 31 -2.66 -8.80 6.79
N GLN A 32 -1.93 -8.99 7.88
CA GLN A 32 -0.52 -9.32 7.87
C GLN A 32 -0.21 -10.66 8.52
N ARG A 33 -1.23 -11.52 8.71
CA ARG A 33 -1.00 -12.88 9.19
C ARG A 33 0.01 -13.56 8.28
N TYR A 34 1.05 -14.11 8.90
CA TYR A 34 2.06 -14.84 8.17
C TYR A 34 1.47 -16.13 7.59
N PHE A 35 1.89 -16.44 6.38
CA PHE A 35 1.61 -17.71 5.73
C PHE A 35 2.92 -18.35 5.26
N ASN A 36 2.90 -19.67 5.05
CA ASN A 36 4.07 -20.48 4.69
C ASN A 36 5.22 -20.49 5.72
N GLY A 37 4.96 -20.02 6.95
CA GLY A 37 5.94 -20.04 8.04
C GLY A 37 7.03 -18.98 7.90
N LEU A 38 8.06 -19.12 8.74
CA LEU A 38 9.23 -18.24 8.80
C LEU A 38 10.43 -18.98 8.20
N GLU A 39 11.08 -18.35 7.22
CA GLU A 39 12.29 -18.86 6.58
C GLU A 39 13.52 -18.19 7.20
N ILE A 40 14.50 -19.00 7.59
CA ILE A 40 15.77 -18.54 8.17
C ILE A 40 16.88 -18.95 7.21
N GLY A 41 17.50 -17.97 6.56
CA GLY A 41 18.72 -18.15 5.78
C GLY A 41 19.97 -17.76 6.59
N GLU A 42 21.14 -17.87 5.96
CA GLU A 42 22.42 -17.51 6.61
C GLU A 42 22.47 -16.04 7.04
N ASN A 43 21.84 -15.14 6.28
CA ASN A 43 21.92 -13.69 6.47
C ASN A 43 20.56 -12.99 6.48
N PHE A 44 19.45 -13.74 6.51
CA PHE A 44 18.11 -13.15 6.47
C PHE A 44 17.09 -13.99 7.23
N ILE A 45 16.03 -13.30 7.67
CA ILE A 45 14.79 -13.90 8.13
C ILE A 45 13.70 -13.37 7.20
N MET A 46 12.92 -14.27 6.61
CA MET A 46 11.85 -13.94 5.68
C MET A 46 10.52 -14.50 6.15
N VAL A 47 9.48 -13.69 5.98
CA VAL A 47 8.08 -14.05 6.27
C VAL A 47 7.22 -13.54 5.13
N ASN A 48 6.18 -14.31 4.78
CA ASN A 48 5.21 -13.91 3.77
C ASN A 48 3.90 -13.53 4.46
N SER A 49 3.29 -12.43 4.04
CA SER A 49 1.98 -12.00 4.55
C SER A 49 1.06 -11.62 3.40
N THR A 50 -0.26 -11.77 3.60
CA THR A 50 -1.23 -11.67 2.50
C THR A 50 -1.35 -10.23 1.97
N GLY A 51 -1.11 -9.23 2.82
CA GLY A 51 -1.17 -7.81 2.45
C GLY A 51 -2.58 -7.34 2.09
N GLN A 52 -3.62 -8.13 2.42
CA GLN A 52 -5.00 -7.82 2.08
C GLN A 52 -5.52 -6.66 2.90
N ARG A 53 -6.48 -5.92 2.35
CA ARG A 53 -7.14 -4.83 3.04
C ARG A 53 -8.47 -5.32 3.57
N CYS A 54 -8.73 -5.06 4.84
CA CYS A 54 -9.89 -5.59 5.54
C CYS A 54 -10.68 -4.50 6.23
N LEU A 55 -12.01 -4.62 6.15
CA LEU A 55 -12.93 -3.97 7.07
C LEU A 55 -13.01 -4.83 8.33
N TYR A 56 -12.67 -4.25 9.48
CA TYR A 56 -12.63 -4.95 10.77
C TYR A 56 -13.27 -4.10 11.87
N GLN A 57 -14.09 -4.71 12.74
CA GLN A 57 -14.94 -4.03 13.72
C GLN A 57 -15.93 -3.02 13.13
N HIS A 58 -16.25 -3.15 11.84
CA HIS A 58 -17.29 -2.36 11.23
C HIS A 58 -18.66 -2.95 11.65
N PRO A 59 -19.63 -2.13 12.12
CA PRO A 59 -20.84 -2.61 12.78
C PRO A 59 -21.67 -3.63 11.99
N ASN A 60 -21.58 -3.58 10.66
CA ASN A 60 -22.46 -4.31 9.76
C ASN A 60 -21.73 -5.27 8.80
N ALA A 61 -20.40 -5.31 8.80
CA ALA A 61 -19.64 -6.14 7.85
C ALA A 61 -18.17 -6.29 8.29
N GLU A 62 -17.69 -7.51 8.51
CA GLU A 62 -16.25 -7.79 8.62
C GLU A 62 -15.83 -8.68 7.47
N HIS A 63 -14.94 -8.17 6.62
CA HIS A 63 -14.39 -8.96 5.52
C HIS A 63 -13.09 -8.35 5.01
N CYS A 64 -12.27 -9.22 4.44
CA CYS A 64 -11.06 -8.84 3.72
C CYS A 64 -11.33 -8.85 2.22
N LYS A 65 -10.81 -7.85 1.52
CA LYS A 65 -10.60 -7.92 0.08
C LYS A 65 -9.20 -8.41 -0.14
N GLY A 66 -9.08 -9.66 -0.54
CA GLY A 66 -7.88 -10.12 -1.22
C GLY A 66 -8.20 -10.32 -2.68
N ASN A 67 -7.23 -10.07 -3.54
CA ASN A 67 -7.26 -10.66 -4.88
C ASN A 67 -6.87 -12.14 -4.78
N LEU A 68 -7.53 -12.90 -3.88
CA LEU A 68 -7.21 -14.30 -3.58
C LEU A 68 -7.46 -15.22 -4.77
N ASP A 69 -8.44 -14.85 -5.59
CA ASP A 69 -8.73 -15.53 -6.84
C ASP A 69 -7.74 -15.16 -7.95
N GLU A 70 -6.96 -14.08 -7.77
CA GLU A 70 -5.90 -13.69 -8.69
C GLU A 70 -4.59 -14.38 -8.30
N LYS A 71 -3.91 -14.93 -9.29
CA LYS A 71 -2.64 -15.60 -9.08
C LYS A 71 -1.55 -14.57 -8.78
N VAL A 72 -1.02 -14.60 -7.55
CA VAL A 72 0.20 -13.88 -7.19
C VAL A 72 1.34 -14.39 -8.08
N THR A 73 2.03 -13.46 -8.74
CA THR A 73 3.19 -13.81 -9.58
C THR A 73 4.36 -14.27 -8.71
N THR A 74 5.32 -15.00 -9.26
CA THR A 74 6.45 -15.48 -8.46
C THR A 74 7.29 -14.29 -7.98
N PRO A 75 7.59 -14.18 -6.67
CA PRO A 75 8.46 -13.12 -6.17
C PRO A 75 9.87 -13.26 -6.75
N LEU A 76 10.53 -12.13 -6.94
CA LEU A 76 11.89 -12.08 -7.47
C LEU A 76 12.89 -12.19 -6.32
N THR A 77 13.91 -13.03 -6.48
CA THR A 77 15.02 -13.08 -5.52
C THR A 77 15.83 -11.79 -5.64
N TYR A 78 15.54 -10.82 -4.79
CA TYR A 78 16.17 -9.51 -4.77
C TYR A 78 16.39 -9.07 -3.33
N PHE A 79 17.67 -8.93 -2.97
CA PHE A 79 18.11 -8.50 -1.65
C PHE A 79 19.09 -7.35 -1.80
N THR A 80 19.06 -6.46 -0.83
CA THR A 80 19.93 -5.29 -0.70
C THR A 80 20.62 -5.32 0.66
N ASN A 81 21.51 -4.35 0.91
CA ASN A 81 22.20 -4.20 2.20
C ASN A 81 21.31 -3.55 3.29
N HIS A 82 20.01 -3.37 3.02
CA HIS A 82 19.06 -2.81 3.98
C HIS A 82 18.73 -3.83 5.09
N HIS A 83 18.52 -3.34 6.31
CA HIS A 83 18.19 -4.18 7.47
C HIS A 83 16.76 -4.73 7.39
N VAL A 84 15.82 -3.92 6.88
CA VAL A 84 14.41 -4.29 6.72
C VAL A 84 14.03 -4.11 5.26
N GLN A 85 13.40 -5.12 4.67
CA GLN A 85 13.16 -5.20 3.24
C GLN A 85 11.75 -5.74 2.99
N TYR A 86 10.98 -5.00 2.21
CA TYR A 86 9.64 -5.37 1.79
C TYR A 86 9.64 -5.64 0.29
N GLN A 87 9.14 -6.80 -0.12
CA GLN A 87 8.74 -7.02 -1.51
C GLN A 87 7.22 -7.02 -1.57
N ILE A 88 6.65 -6.10 -2.34
CA ILE A 88 5.20 -5.88 -2.39
C ILE A 88 4.73 -6.06 -3.81
N GLU A 89 3.76 -6.95 -3.99
CA GLU A 89 3.12 -7.20 -5.27
C GLU A 89 1.93 -6.24 -5.46
N LYS A 90 1.67 -5.82 -6.71
CA LYS A 90 0.65 -4.82 -7.06
C LYS A 90 -0.78 -5.17 -6.57
N LEU A 91 -1.09 -6.45 -6.40
CA LEU A 91 -2.36 -6.97 -5.89
C LEU A 91 -2.61 -6.50 -4.46
N ALA A 92 -1.57 -6.29 -3.64
CA ALA A 92 -1.72 -5.71 -2.30
C ALA A 92 -2.24 -4.26 -2.37
N PHE A 93 -1.75 -3.47 -3.32
CA PHE A 93 -2.28 -2.11 -3.56
C PHE A 93 -3.71 -2.16 -4.13
N ASN A 94 -3.95 -3.04 -5.11
CA ASN A 94 -5.27 -3.21 -5.72
C ASN A 94 -6.34 -3.69 -4.73
N SER A 95 -5.94 -4.49 -3.75
CA SER A 95 -6.80 -4.88 -2.64
C SER A 95 -7.32 -3.65 -1.87
N GLY A 96 -6.45 -2.66 -1.62
CA GLY A 96 -6.84 -1.39 -0.98
C GLY A 96 -7.80 -0.57 -1.82
N PHE A 97 -7.52 -0.44 -3.12
CA PHE A 97 -8.44 0.24 -4.03
C PHE A 97 -9.82 -0.44 -4.10
N LYS A 98 -9.87 -1.77 -4.18
CA LYS A 98 -11.13 -2.53 -4.24
C LYS A 98 -11.95 -2.35 -2.96
N LEU A 99 -11.33 -2.43 -1.78
CA LEU A 99 -12.04 -2.18 -0.52
C LEU A 99 -12.56 -0.75 -0.44
N TYR A 100 -11.72 0.22 -0.82
CA TYR A 100 -12.07 1.63 -0.80
C TYR A 100 -13.30 1.95 -1.67
N LEU A 101 -13.50 1.23 -2.78
CA LEU A 101 -14.58 1.45 -3.74
C LEU A 101 -15.84 0.61 -3.49
N GLU A 102 -15.96 -0.11 -2.38
CA GLU A 102 -17.22 -0.79 -2.03
C GLU A 102 -18.36 0.18 -1.76
N GLU A 103 -18.00 1.37 -1.27
CA GLU A 103 -18.93 2.49 -1.17
C GLU A 103 -18.72 3.40 -2.38
N GLU A 104 -19.81 3.93 -2.92
CA GLU A 104 -19.74 4.89 -4.02
C GLU A 104 -18.89 6.11 -3.62
N ARG A 105 -17.89 6.43 -4.44
CA ARG A 105 -17.06 7.61 -4.27
C ARG A 105 -17.48 8.66 -5.28
N LYS A 106 -18.10 9.73 -4.77
CA LYS A 106 -18.67 10.81 -5.59
C LYS A 106 -18.11 12.16 -5.19
N ILE A 107 -17.79 12.96 -6.19
CA ILE A 107 -17.22 14.32 -6.07
C ILE A 107 -18.00 15.22 -7.02
N GLY A 108 -19.01 15.92 -6.51
CA GLY A 108 -19.93 16.67 -7.37
C GLY A 108 -20.64 15.74 -8.36
N ASN A 109 -20.36 15.90 -9.66
CA ASN A 109 -20.89 15.06 -10.74
C ASN A 109 -19.95 13.91 -11.18
N ILE A 110 -18.78 13.76 -10.53
CA ILE A 110 -17.81 12.72 -10.85
C ILE A 110 -18.05 11.51 -9.94
N ILE A 111 -18.23 10.33 -10.50
CA ILE A 111 -18.30 9.06 -9.77
C ILE A 111 -17.06 8.25 -10.12
N ILE A 112 -16.29 7.83 -9.10
CA ILE A 112 -15.14 6.94 -9.29
C ILE A 112 -15.65 5.51 -9.36
N LYS A 113 -15.55 4.89 -10.54
CA LYS A 113 -16.03 3.53 -10.80
C LYS A 113 -14.98 2.47 -10.54
N ASN A 114 -13.71 2.77 -10.79
CA ASN A 114 -12.60 1.84 -10.55
C ASN A 114 -11.28 2.56 -10.35
N ILE A 115 -10.38 1.99 -9.56
CA ILE A 115 -8.97 2.38 -9.43
C ILE A 115 -8.16 1.09 -9.50
N THR A 116 -7.16 1.03 -10.38
CA THR A 116 -6.34 -0.17 -10.56
C THR A 116 -4.90 0.19 -10.86
N LEU A 117 -3.98 -0.27 -10.01
CA LEU A 117 -2.57 -0.37 -10.31
C LEU A 117 -2.37 -1.45 -11.38
N VAL A 118 -2.11 -1.00 -12.61
CA VAL A 118 -1.99 -1.88 -13.78
C VAL A 118 -0.64 -2.58 -13.78
N LYS A 119 0.42 -1.79 -13.58
CA LYS A 119 1.80 -2.27 -13.51
C LYS A 119 2.72 -1.24 -12.87
N PHE A 120 3.86 -1.70 -12.42
CA PHE A 120 5.00 -0.84 -12.13
C PHE A 120 5.85 -0.62 -13.39
N HIS A 121 6.43 0.57 -13.47
CA HIS A 121 7.48 0.99 -14.38
C HIS A 121 8.72 1.32 -13.55
N ASN A 122 9.87 1.43 -14.19
CA ASN A 122 11.10 1.91 -13.56
C ASN A 122 11.00 3.31 -12.92
N THR A 123 9.99 4.10 -13.30
CA THR A 123 9.76 5.45 -12.81
C THR A 123 8.54 5.60 -11.89
N GLY A 124 7.75 4.54 -11.67
CA GLY A 124 6.51 4.65 -10.90
C GLY A 124 5.47 3.56 -11.12
N ALA A 125 4.43 3.62 -10.30
CA ALA A 125 3.18 2.87 -10.38
C ALA A 125 2.25 3.49 -11.43
N LYS A 126 1.95 2.75 -12.51
CA LYS A 126 0.91 3.14 -13.47
C LYS A 126 -0.45 2.74 -12.91
N VAL A 127 -1.26 3.73 -12.55
CA VAL A 127 -2.62 3.54 -12.04
C VAL A 127 -3.63 4.04 -13.06
N GLU A 128 -4.65 3.23 -13.33
CA GLU A 128 -5.80 3.62 -14.15
C GLU A 128 -7.02 3.87 -13.25
N VAL A 129 -7.66 5.02 -13.44
CA VAL A 129 -8.87 5.43 -12.73
C VAL A 129 -9.99 5.55 -13.75
N LYS A 130 -11.07 4.77 -13.57
CA LYS A 130 -12.27 4.88 -14.39
C LYS A 130 -13.29 5.75 -13.67
N LEU A 131 -13.78 6.76 -14.36
CA LEU A 131 -14.74 7.73 -13.86
C LEU A 131 -16.01 7.71 -14.72
N ASP A 132 -17.11 8.11 -14.11
CA ASP A 132 -18.35 8.47 -14.78
C ASP A 132 -18.63 9.93 -14.46
N VAL A 133 -18.76 10.77 -15.50
CA VAL A 133 -19.01 12.20 -15.39
C VAL A 133 -20.22 12.52 -16.25
N ASP A 134 -21.33 12.85 -15.59
CA ASP A 134 -22.63 13.10 -16.24
C ASP A 134 -23.07 11.97 -17.20
N GLY A 135 -22.79 10.71 -16.85
CA GLY A 135 -23.13 9.54 -17.67
C GLY A 135 -22.08 9.17 -18.73
N THR A 136 -21.01 9.94 -18.85
CA THR A 136 -19.90 9.65 -19.78
C THR A 136 -18.74 8.99 -19.03
N THR A 137 -18.29 7.84 -19.54
CA THR A 137 -17.15 7.13 -18.95
C THR A 137 -15.82 7.73 -19.42
N HIS A 138 -14.94 8.03 -18.47
CA HIS A 138 -13.57 8.48 -18.72
C HIS A 138 -12.58 7.50 -18.10
N THR A 139 -11.45 7.29 -18.75
CA THR A 139 -10.31 6.55 -18.17
C THR A 139 -9.13 7.50 -18.06
N LEU A 140 -8.67 7.71 -16.83
CA LEU A 140 -7.50 8.52 -16.52
C LEU A 140 -6.33 7.61 -16.16
N THR A 141 -5.15 7.92 -16.68
CA THR A 141 -3.91 7.21 -16.33
C THR A 141 -3.00 8.13 -15.54
N TYR A 142 -2.57 7.65 -14.38
CA TYR A 142 -1.62 8.27 -13.48
C TYR A 142 -0.31 7.50 -13.46
N LEU A 143 0.80 8.20 -13.22
CA LEU A 143 2.11 7.58 -13.00
C LEU A 143 2.73 8.13 -11.73
N GLU A 144 2.68 7.33 -10.67
CA GLU A 144 2.98 7.80 -9.32
C GLU A 144 4.22 7.14 -8.74
N PRO A 145 5.07 7.86 -7.99
CA PRO A 145 6.04 7.20 -7.14
C PRO A 145 5.31 6.42 -6.04
N VAL A 146 5.78 5.20 -5.75
CA VAL A 146 5.42 4.54 -4.49
C VAL A 146 6.22 5.21 -3.39
N VAL A 147 5.53 5.64 -2.33
CA VAL A 147 6.16 6.30 -1.19
C VAL A 147 6.09 5.42 0.04
N PHE A 148 7.19 5.36 0.78
CA PHE A 148 7.21 4.83 2.14
C PHE A 148 7.17 5.98 3.15
N GLY A 149 6.29 5.85 4.14
CA GLY A 149 6.20 6.78 5.25
C GLY A 149 6.00 6.05 6.56
N LEU A 150 6.15 6.80 7.66
CA LEU A 150 5.80 6.33 8.99
C LEU A 150 4.58 7.08 9.49
N GLN A 151 3.65 6.34 10.08
CA GLN A 151 2.52 6.89 10.80
C GLN A 151 2.64 6.46 12.26
N ARG A 152 2.86 7.43 13.15
CA ARG A 152 2.81 7.16 14.58
C ARG A 152 1.36 6.97 15.01
N ILE A 153 1.09 5.85 15.65
CA ILE A 153 -0.18 5.52 16.27
C ILE A 153 -0.03 5.63 17.80
N LYS A 154 -1.15 5.60 18.52
CA LYS A 154 -1.24 5.61 19.98
C LYS A 154 -0.18 4.67 20.60
N ASP A 155 0.40 5.09 21.73
CA ASP A 155 1.42 4.34 22.49
C ASP A 155 2.80 4.21 21.79
N ASN A 156 3.17 5.17 20.93
CA ASN A 156 4.49 5.27 20.25
C ASN A 156 4.82 4.11 19.31
N VAL A 157 3.82 3.40 18.78
CA VAL A 157 4.04 2.39 17.75
C VAL A 157 4.04 3.08 16.39
N ASP A 158 5.19 3.03 15.71
CA ASP A 158 5.32 3.55 14.35
C ASP A 158 4.89 2.47 13.35
N PHE A 159 3.90 2.77 12.51
CA PHE A 159 3.49 1.91 11.41
C PHE A 159 4.13 2.35 10.11
N GLY A 160 4.60 1.37 9.35
CA GLY A 160 5.04 1.57 7.97
C GLY A 160 3.83 1.79 7.08
N ARG A 161 3.93 2.72 6.13
CA ARG A 161 2.88 3.04 5.20
C ARG A 161 3.44 3.05 3.79
N PHE A 162 2.84 2.25 2.91
CA PHE A 162 3.16 2.23 1.48
C PHE A 162 1.99 2.80 0.71
N GLY A 163 2.23 3.91 0.01
CA GLY A 163 1.16 4.67 -0.65
C GLY A 163 1.46 5.04 -2.08
N VAL A 164 0.38 5.28 -2.83
CA VAL A 164 0.38 5.73 -4.22
C VAL A 164 -0.59 6.90 -4.31
N ARG A 165 -0.08 8.12 -4.56
CA ARG A 165 -0.89 9.36 -4.48
C ARG A 165 -1.36 9.76 -5.87
N LEU A 166 -2.61 9.51 -6.24
CA LEU A 166 -3.18 9.78 -7.58
C LEU A 166 -3.21 11.29 -7.94
N THR A 167 -2.05 11.86 -8.25
CA THR A 167 -1.77 13.30 -8.38
C THR A 167 -1.08 13.65 -9.70
N ASN A 168 -0.27 12.75 -10.25
CA ASN A 168 0.46 12.89 -11.50
C ASN A 168 -0.30 12.24 -12.67
N LEU A 169 -1.33 12.94 -13.17
CA LEU A 169 -2.10 12.55 -14.35
C LEU A 169 -1.25 12.68 -15.62
N ILE A 170 -1.12 11.58 -16.37
CA ILE A 170 -0.32 11.53 -17.62
C ILE A 170 -1.16 11.30 -18.89
N SER A 171 -2.39 10.81 -18.77
CA SER A 171 -3.30 10.69 -19.91
C SER A 171 -3.90 12.03 -20.29
N GLU A 172 -4.10 12.27 -21.58
CA GLU A 172 -5.00 13.31 -22.06
C GLU A 172 -6.42 13.09 -21.53
N THR A 173 -7.15 14.18 -21.29
CA THR A 173 -8.50 14.11 -20.74
C THR A 173 -9.35 15.28 -21.20
N THR A 174 -10.63 15.00 -21.43
CA THR A 174 -11.66 16.00 -21.76
C THR A 174 -12.29 16.63 -20.51
N LEU A 175 -11.89 16.21 -19.30
CA LEU A 175 -12.38 16.81 -18.06
C LEU A 175 -12.00 18.28 -17.99
N THR A 176 -12.93 19.11 -17.53
CA THR A 176 -12.71 20.55 -17.36
C THR A 176 -11.62 20.81 -16.29
N PRO A 177 -10.94 21.97 -16.33
CA PRO A 177 -9.96 22.34 -15.31
C PRO A 177 -10.50 22.26 -13.88
N ALA A 178 -11.77 22.66 -13.67
CA ALA A 178 -12.43 22.60 -12.37
C ALA A 178 -12.61 21.15 -11.90
N GLN A 179 -13.08 20.24 -12.77
CA GLN A 179 -13.22 18.82 -12.46
C GLN A 179 -11.88 18.16 -12.13
N ARG A 180 -10.84 18.47 -12.91
CA ARG A 180 -9.48 17.96 -12.64
C ARG A 180 -8.98 18.41 -11.27
N LYS A 181 -9.20 19.68 -10.92
CA LYS A 181 -8.82 20.21 -9.61
C LYS A 181 -9.59 19.52 -8.48
N SER A 182 -10.91 19.42 -8.59
CA SER A 182 -11.73 18.74 -7.57
C SER A 182 -11.31 17.28 -7.37
N LEU A 183 -10.96 16.59 -8.45
CA LEU A 183 -10.48 15.21 -8.40
C LEU A 183 -9.10 15.12 -7.72
N ALA A 184 -8.17 16.02 -8.07
CA ALA A 184 -6.85 16.07 -7.44
C ALA A 184 -6.95 16.36 -5.93
N ASP A 185 -7.74 17.37 -5.54
CA ASP A 185 -7.96 17.74 -4.14
C ASP A 185 -8.61 16.57 -3.35
N TYR A 186 -9.50 15.81 -4.00
CA TYR A 186 -10.11 14.63 -3.39
C TYR A 186 -9.13 13.48 -3.19
N PHE A 187 -8.28 13.20 -4.18
CA PHE A 187 -7.28 12.13 -4.03
C PHE A 187 -6.21 12.47 -3.01
N ASP A 188 -5.81 13.74 -2.91
CA ASP A 188 -4.85 14.21 -1.89
C ASP A 188 -5.38 14.07 -0.45
N SER A 189 -6.70 14.05 -0.26
CA SER A 189 -7.31 13.86 1.07
C SER A 189 -7.73 12.41 1.37
N SER A 190 -7.97 11.57 0.35
CA SER A 190 -8.49 10.20 0.51
C SER A 190 -7.42 9.10 0.55
N TYR A 191 -6.17 9.40 0.16
CA TYR A 191 -5.12 8.38 0.07
C TYR A 191 -4.86 7.50 1.31
N PRO A 192 -5.06 7.95 2.58
CA PRO A 192 -4.91 7.06 3.74
C PRO A 192 -5.88 5.88 3.77
N MET A 193 -7.01 5.97 3.06
CA MET A 193 -8.06 4.94 3.07
C MET A 193 -7.61 3.65 2.38
N TYR A 194 -6.80 3.75 1.33
CA TYR A 194 -6.40 2.61 0.50
C TYR A 194 -4.92 2.23 0.60
N ASP A 195 -4.12 3.01 1.31
CA ASP A 195 -2.69 2.71 1.50
C ASP A 195 -2.46 1.43 2.33
N ILE A 196 -1.36 0.73 2.03
CA ILE A 196 -0.98 -0.48 2.73
C ILE A 196 -0.29 -0.09 4.04
N ALA A 197 -0.84 -0.56 5.15
CA ALA A 197 -0.25 -0.45 6.47
C ALA A 197 0.61 -1.68 6.80
N TYR A 198 1.80 -1.46 7.36
CA TYR A 198 2.66 -2.49 7.94
C TYR A 198 2.84 -2.25 9.44
N ALA A 199 2.74 -3.33 10.21
CA ALA A 199 2.75 -3.29 11.66
C ALA A 199 4.18 -3.26 12.15
N SER A 200 4.48 -2.36 13.10
CA SER A 200 5.80 -2.23 13.70
C SER A 200 6.90 -1.93 12.65
N ALA A 201 7.08 -0.64 12.36
CA ALA A 201 8.24 -0.09 11.67
C ALA A 201 9.15 0.63 12.68
N LEU A 202 9.18 0.15 13.94
CA LEU A 202 9.92 0.77 15.02
C LEU A 202 11.42 0.81 14.68
N GLY A 203 11.99 2.03 14.69
CA GLY A 203 13.39 2.25 14.34
C GLY A 203 13.69 2.22 12.85
N VAL A 204 12.74 1.91 11.96
CA VAL A 204 12.96 1.96 10.51
C VAL A 204 13.04 3.41 10.03
N SER A 205 14.05 3.75 9.22
CA SER A 205 14.22 5.09 8.69
C SER A 205 13.36 5.34 7.44
N ALA A 206 12.33 6.18 7.53
CA ALA A 206 11.59 6.63 6.35
C ALA A 206 12.48 7.43 5.38
N LYS A 207 13.45 8.18 5.90
CA LYS A 207 14.34 9.05 5.11
C LYS A 207 15.38 8.27 4.31
N ARG A 208 15.75 7.10 4.81
CA ARG A 208 16.73 6.19 4.17
C ARG A 208 16.03 4.98 3.56
N ALA A 209 14.75 5.12 3.22
CA ALA A 209 14.02 4.10 2.49
C ALA A 209 14.28 4.26 0.99
N GLU A 210 14.61 3.15 0.33
CA GLU A 210 14.85 3.10 -1.11
C GLU A 210 13.78 2.24 -1.76
N VAL A 211 13.16 2.77 -2.82
CA VAL A 211 12.15 2.08 -3.62
C VAL A 211 12.80 1.64 -4.93
N VAL A 212 12.74 0.34 -5.21
CA VAL A 212 13.26 -0.26 -6.44
C VAL A 212 12.12 -0.99 -7.14
N TYR A 213 11.80 -0.58 -8.38
CA TYR A 213 10.78 -1.24 -9.20
C TYR A 213 11.41 -2.46 -9.88
N LEU A 214 11.01 -3.66 -9.47
CA LEU A 214 11.66 -4.90 -9.89
C LEU A 214 11.15 -5.36 -11.26
N ASP A 215 9.84 -5.40 -11.43
CA ASP A 215 9.18 -5.73 -12.70
C ASP A 215 7.80 -5.08 -12.80
N ALA A 216 6.93 -5.55 -13.69
CA ALA A 216 5.58 -5.03 -13.87
C ALA A 216 4.64 -5.26 -12.67
N ASN A 217 4.98 -6.15 -11.74
CA ASN A 217 4.12 -6.61 -10.65
C ASN A 217 4.70 -6.38 -9.27
N TRP A 218 6.02 -6.31 -9.14
CA TRP A 218 6.74 -6.26 -7.87
C TRP A 218 7.54 -4.98 -7.69
N ILE A 219 7.51 -4.48 -6.47
CA ILE A 219 8.43 -3.47 -5.96
C ILE A 219 9.19 -4.01 -4.77
N HIS A 220 10.40 -3.50 -4.59
CA HIS A 220 11.20 -3.65 -3.40
C HIS A 220 11.30 -2.33 -2.67
N ILE A 221 11.16 -2.36 -1.34
CA ILE A 221 11.35 -1.21 -0.46
C ILE A 221 12.28 -1.63 0.66
N GLY A 222 13.51 -1.13 0.63
CA GLY A 222 14.53 -1.40 1.65
C GLY A 222 14.72 -0.19 2.58
N SER A 223 14.98 -0.42 3.86
CA SER A 223 15.33 0.64 4.81
C SER A 223 16.26 0.14 5.94
N PHE A 224 16.88 1.09 6.64
CA PHE A 224 17.79 0.84 7.75
C PHE A 224 17.10 1.10 9.09
N ILE A 225 17.45 0.27 10.09
CA ILE A 225 17.17 0.54 11.50
C ILE A 225 18.11 1.64 12.03
N GLU A 226 17.57 2.62 12.75
CA GLU A 226 18.25 3.72 13.47
C GLU A 226 18.42 3.43 14.96
#